data_AF-A0A9N9NZP0-F1
#
_entry.id   AF-A0A9N9NZP0-F1
#
_cell.length_a   1.000
_cell.length_b   1.000
_cell.length_c   1.000
_cell.angle_alpha   90.00
_cell.angle_beta   90.00
_cell.angle_gamma   90.00
#
_symmetry.space_group_name_H-M   'P 1'
#
loop_
_entity.id
_entity.type
_entity.pdbx_description
1 polymer ?
#
loop_
_entity_poly.entity_id
_entity_poly.type
_entity_poly.pdbx_seq_one_letter_code
_entity_poly.pdbx_strand_id
1 'polypeptide(L)'
;EFSIIKQRYATKKAGGSSQNGRDSPGKRLGLKKFGGEFVEIGNILVRQRGTKYHPGENVIMGRDHTLHAGQPGWVQFYIDPKRKKKYIGVVLDPNDKLPRPPTEPRRRRFDLIDITQYHEELRKSREIAISKKQQK
;
A
#
# COMPACT_ATOMS: atom_id res chain seq x y z
N GLU A 1 33.84 14.29 79.18
CA GLU A 1 33.14 14.76 77.96
C GLU A 1 33.16 13.66 76.92
N PHE A 2 32.01 13.06 76.58
CA PHE A 2 31.94 12.05 75.53
C PHE A 2 31.37 12.69 74.26
N SER A 3 32.23 12.85 73.25
CA SER A 3 31.84 13.31 71.92
C SER A 3 31.02 12.23 71.23
N ILE A 4 29.70 12.46 71.16
CA ILE A 4 28.80 11.61 70.38
C ILE A 4 29.06 11.90 68.90
N ILE A 5 29.84 11.03 68.24
CA ILE A 5 30.05 11.09 66.79
C ILE A 5 28.70 10.79 66.12
N LYS A 6 28.03 11.84 65.62
CA LYS A 6 26.79 11.73 64.87
C LYS A 6 27.08 11.15 63.49
N GLN A 7 27.10 9.83 63.38
CA GLN A 7 27.23 9.11 62.11
C GLN A 7 25.96 9.33 61.26
N ARG A 8 26.06 10.20 60.25
CA ARG A 8 25.01 10.34 59.23
C ARG A 8 25.25 9.29 58.16
N TYR A 9 24.43 8.25 58.13
CA TYR A 9 24.37 7.34 56.99
C TYR A 9 23.91 8.13 55.76
N ALA A 10 24.61 7.95 54.64
CA ALA A 10 24.17 8.53 53.37
C ALA A 10 22.77 8.02 53.06
N THR A 11 21.79 8.92 53.03
CA THR A 11 20.51 8.61 52.38
C THR A 11 20.84 8.42 50.91
N LYS A 12 20.70 7.19 50.42
CA LYS A 12 20.93 6.92 49.01
C LYS A 12 19.99 7.84 48.22
N LYS A 13 20.53 8.81 47.49
CA LYS A 13 19.90 9.36 46.27
C LYS A 13 19.90 8.27 45.18
N ALA A 14 19.53 7.04 45.52
CA ALA A 14 19.17 6.04 44.52
C ALA A 14 17.70 6.24 44.16
N GLY A 15 17.35 7.48 43.78
CA GLY A 15 16.15 7.78 43.04
C GLY A 15 16.40 7.41 41.59
N GLY A 16 16.64 6.12 41.33
CA GLY A 16 16.59 5.63 39.96
C GLY A 16 15.18 5.87 39.47
N SER A 17 15.01 6.77 38.50
CA SER A 17 13.77 6.85 37.74
C SER A 17 13.66 5.56 36.92
N SER A 18 13.14 4.51 37.55
CA SER A 18 12.71 3.29 36.89
C SER A 18 11.21 3.41 36.62
N GLN A 19 10.81 4.43 35.86
CA GLN A 19 9.47 4.45 35.28
C GLN A 19 9.56 3.91 33.86
N ASN A 20 8.99 2.72 33.66
CA ASN A 20 8.82 2.08 32.35
C ASN A 20 7.71 2.77 31.54
N GLY A 21 7.82 4.08 31.35
CA GLY A 21 6.85 4.93 30.64
C GLY A 21 7.23 5.26 29.20
N ARG A 22 8.20 4.54 28.60
CA ARG A 22 8.64 4.77 27.22
C ARG A 22 7.83 3.88 26.28
N ASP A 23 6.89 4.48 25.56
CA ASP A 23 6.22 3.83 24.44
C ASP A 23 6.47 4.61 23.14
N SER A 24 6.49 3.88 22.03
CA SER A 24 6.65 4.46 20.71
C SER A 24 5.28 4.69 20.06
N PRO A 25 5.10 5.76 19.27
CA PRO A 25 3.85 5.98 18.59
C PRO A 25 3.59 4.87 17.56
N GLY A 26 2.31 4.50 17.41
CA GLY A 26 1.86 3.51 16.44
C GLY A 26 2.32 3.85 15.01
N LYS A 27 2.85 2.84 14.31
CA LYS A 27 3.46 3.02 12.97
C LYS A 27 2.47 3.00 11.81
N ARG A 28 1.15 2.94 12.10
CA ARG A 28 0.05 2.94 11.10
C ARG A 28 0.21 1.88 10.00
N LEU A 29 0.73 0.70 10.38
CA LEU A 29 0.84 -0.47 9.53
C LEU A 29 -0.54 -1.03 9.18
N GLY A 30 -0.60 -1.90 8.18
CA GLY A 30 -1.83 -2.57 7.73
C GLY A 30 -2.16 -2.31 6.27
N LEU A 31 -3.28 -2.89 5.85
CA LEU A 31 -3.86 -2.71 4.51
C LEU A 31 -4.26 -1.25 4.30
N LYS A 32 -4.06 -0.78 3.08
CA LYS A 32 -4.45 0.56 2.62
C LYS A 32 -5.46 0.49 1.47
N LYS A 33 -5.47 -0.64 0.76
CA LYS A 33 -6.45 -0.98 -0.26
C LYS A 33 -7.03 -2.36 -0.02
N PHE A 34 -8.34 -2.48 -0.14
CA PHE A 34 -9.09 -3.72 0.05
C PHE A 34 -9.31 -4.46 -1.27
N GLY A 35 -9.82 -5.69 -1.19
CA GLY A 35 -10.08 -6.51 -2.37
C GLY A 35 -11.22 -5.91 -3.20
N GLY A 36 -11.04 -5.86 -4.52
CA GLY A 36 -12.00 -5.26 -5.44
C GLY A 36 -11.97 -3.73 -5.49
N GLU A 37 -10.98 -3.07 -4.87
CA GLU A 37 -10.80 -1.63 -5.03
C GLU A 37 -9.96 -1.29 -6.27
N PHE A 38 -10.35 -0.22 -6.96
CA PHE A 38 -9.55 0.36 -8.04
C PHE A 38 -8.33 1.08 -7.48
N VAL A 39 -7.18 0.86 -8.13
CA VAL A 39 -5.90 1.46 -7.79
C VAL A 39 -5.20 1.99 -9.04
N GLU A 40 -4.49 3.09 -8.86
CA GLU A 40 -3.57 3.65 -9.84
C GLU A 40 -2.14 3.22 -9.52
N ILE A 41 -1.23 3.47 -10.46
CA ILE A 41 0.21 3.17 -10.31
C ILE A 41 0.77 3.91 -9.08
N GLY A 42 1.55 3.21 -8.27
CA GLY A 42 2.23 3.77 -7.10
C GLY A 42 1.40 3.78 -5.82
N ASN A 43 0.08 3.55 -5.91
CA ASN A 43 -0.78 3.45 -4.73
C ASN A 43 -0.27 2.38 -3.76
N ILE A 44 -0.22 2.72 -2.48
CA ILE A 44 0.16 1.78 -1.42
C ILE A 44 -0.99 0.80 -1.21
N LEU A 45 -0.69 -0.50 -1.28
CA LEU A 45 -1.64 -1.58 -1.03
C LEU A 45 -1.58 -2.03 0.44
N VAL A 46 -0.37 -2.22 0.97
CA VAL A 46 -0.15 -2.61 2.37
C VAL A 46 1.16 -2.04 2.88
N ARG A 47 1.15 -1.53 4.11
CA ARG A 47 2.36 -1.22 4.89
C ARG A 47 2.58 -2.31 5.93
N GLN A 48 3.75 -2.94 5.93
CA GLN A 48 4.00 -4.10 6.80
C GLN A 48 5.42 -4.10 7.39
N ARG A 49 5.65 -5.01 8.32
CA ARG A 49 6.98 -5.35 8.85
C ARG A 49 7.22 -6.81 8.49
N GLY A 50 8.27 -7.05 7.71
CA GLY A 50 8.43 -8.29 6.97
C GLY A 50 7.33 -8.50 5.93
N THR A 51 7.36 -9.63 5.24
CA THR A 51 6.40 -9.96 4.17
C THR A 51 5.28 -10.86 4.70
N LYS A 52 4.24 -10.26 5.30
CA LYS A 52 3.00 -11.00 5.61
C LYS A 52 2.22 -11.30 4.32
N TYR A 53 2.19 -10.31 3.44
CA TYR A 53 1.77 -10.46 2.05
C TYR A 53 2.99 -10.33 1.14
N HIS A 54 3.02 -11.16 0.11
CA HIS A 54 4.04 -11.13 -0.92
C HIS A 54 3.54 -10.37 -2.16
N PRO A 55 4.45 -9.74 -2.93
CA PRO A 55 4.10 -9.12 -4.20
C PRO A 55 3.62 -10.19 -5.18
N GLY A 56 2.39 -10.05 -5.65
CA GLY A 56 1.79 -10.88 -6.68
C GLY A 56 1.91 -10.23 -8.06
N GLU A 57 0.92 -10.48 -8.91
CA GLU A 57 0.90 -9.94 -10.26
C GLU A 57 0.69 -8.42 -10.27
N ASN A 58 1.44 -7.69 -11.11
CA ASN A 58 1.39 -6.23 -11.23
C ASN A 58 1.57 -5.46 -9.91
N VAL A 59 2.35 -6.01 -8.98
CA VAL A 59 2.65 -5.39 -7.68
C VAL A 59 4.16 -5.32 -7.48
N ILE A 60 4.63 -4.19 -6.99
CA ILE A 60 6.04 -3.96 -6.65
C ILE A 60 6.22 -3.86 -5.14
N MET A 61 7.39 -4.23 -4.64
CA MET A 61 7.73 -4.19 -3.22
C MET A 61 8.81 -3.15 -2.95
N GLY A 62 8.57 -2.26 -2.01
CA GLY A 62 9.53 -1.26 -1.54
C GLY A 62 10.53 -1.82 -0.52
N ARG A 63 11.51 -0.99 -0.14
CA ARG A 63 12.58 -1.35 0.82
C ARG A 63 12.04 -1.79 2.19
N ASP A 64 10.95 -1.19 2.66
CA ASP A 64 10.33 -1.53 3.95
C ASP A 64 9.26 -2.64 3.83
N HIS A 65 9.27 -3.40 2.73
CA HIS A 65 8.28 -4.42 2.37
C HIS A 65 6.86 -3.88 2.14
N THR A 66 6.70 -2.56 2.01
CA THR A 66 5.43 -1.97 1.54
C THR A 66 5.15 -2.42 0.12
N LEU A 67 3.93 -2.85 -0.16
CA LEU A 67 3.52 -3.23 -1.52
C LEU A 67 2.81 -2.05 -2.18
N HIS A 68 3.16 -1.81 -3.44
CA HIS A 68 2.57 -0.77 -4.28
C HIS A 68 1.99 -1.37 -5.56
N ALA A 69 0.94 -0.76 -6.08
CA ALA A 69 0.40 -1.10 -7.39
C ALA A 69 1.41 -0.74 -8.49
N GLY A 70 1.78 -1.72 -9.31
CA GLY A 70 2.65 -1.54 -10.48
C GLY A 70 1.90 -1.14 -11.74
N GLN A 71 0.59 -1.42 -11.81
CA GLN A 71 -0.29 -1.05 -12.92
C GLN A 71 -1.64 -0.57 -12.38
N PRO A 72 -2.40 0.23 -13.15
CA PRO A 72 -3.76 0.58 -12.80
C PRO A 72 -4.68 -0.63 -12.97
N GLY A 73 -5.57 -0.86 -12.01
CA GLY A 73 -6.46 -2.02 -12.02
C GLY A 73 -7.16 -2.25 -10.68
N TRP A 74 -7.54 -3.50 -10.43
CA TRP A 74 -8.33 -3.90 -9.26
C TRP A 74 -7.52 -4.81 -8.34
N VAL A 75 -7.57 -4.55 -7.04
CA VAL A 75 -6.78 -5.30 -6.05
C VAL A 75 -7.40 -6.67 -5.80
N GLN A 76 -6.59 -7.73 -5.91
CA GLN A 76 -7.01 -9.11 -5.63
C GLN A 76 -6.06 -9.77 -4.63
N PHE A 77 -6.62 -10.31 -3.55
CA PHE A 77 -5.91 -11.14 -2.59
C PHE A 77 -6.05 -12.61 -2.98
N TYR A 78 -4.96 -13.36 -2.92
CA TYR A 78 -4.99 -14.79 -3.23
C TYR A 78 -3.89 -15.55 -2.51
N ILE A 79 -4.03 -16.87 -2.49
CA ILE A 79 -3.01 -17.80 -2.00
C ILE A 79 -2.50 -18.58 -3.20
N ASP A 80 -1.19 -18.57 -3.40
CA ASP A 80 -0.59 -19.40 -4.45
C ASP A 80 -0.51 -20.86 -3.95
N PRO A 81 -1.17 -21.82 -4.61
CA PRO A 81 -1.17 -23.22 -4.18
C PRO A 81 0.23 -23.83 -4.18
N LYS A 82 1.14 -23.36 -5.03
CA LYS A 82 2.51 -23.89 -5.12
C LYS A 82 3.36 -23.47 -3.94
N ARG A 83 3.22 -22.22 -3.51
CA ARG A 83 4.09 -21.61 -2.48
C ARG A 83 3.43 -21.51 -1.11
N LYS A 84 2.13 -21.78 -1.00
CA LYS A 84 1.31 -21.70 0.24
C LYS A 84 1.48 -20.36 0.98
N LYS A 85 1.71 -19.29 0.24
CA LYS A 85 1.92 -17.92 0.76
C LYS A 85 0.78 -17.01 0.29
N LYS A 86 0.53 -15.95 1.05
CA LYS A 86 -0.48 -14.93 0.74
C LYS A 86 0.12 -13.87 -0.17
N TYR A 87 -0.58 -13.56 -1.25
CA TYR A 87 -0.17 -12.59 -2.25
C TYR A 87 -1.21 -11.49 -2.40
N ILE A 88 -0.74 -10.31 -2.80
CA ILE A 88 -1.58 -9.22 -3.29
C ILE A 88 -1.19 -9.00 -4.75
N GLY A 89 -2.16 -9.09 -5.65
CA GLY A 89 -2.00 -8.76 -7.06
C GLY A 89 -2.96 -7.64 -7.47
N VAL A 90 -2.69 -7.06 -8.64
CA VAL A 90 -3.57 -6.11 -9.30
C VAL A 90 -3.96 -6.71 -10.66
N VAL A 91 -5.26 -6.89 -10.88
CA VAL A 91 -5.82 -7.39 -12.13
C VAL A 91 -6.32 -6.22 -12.99
N LEU A 92 -6.28 -6.39 -14.32
CA LEU A 92 -6.69 -5.33 -15.25
C LEU A 92 -8.23 -5.19 -15.25
N ASP A 93 -8.91 -6.32 -15.31
CA ASP A 93 -10.37 -6.42 -15.29
C ASP A 93 -10.86 -6.88 -13.91
N PRO A 94 -11.98 -6.34 -13.39
CA PRO A 94 -12.51 -6.75 -12.08
C PRO A 94 -12.92 -8.23 -12.02
N ASN A 95 -13.26 -8.83 -13.18
CA ASN A 95 -13.73 -10.21 -13.27
C ASN A 95 -12.59 -11.24 -13.30
N ASP A 96 -11.34 -10.79 -13.48
CA ASP A 96 -10.19 -11.69 -13.51
C ASP A 96 -9.87 -12.25 -12.12
N LYS A 97 -9.50 -13.53 -12.07
CA LYS A 97 -9.14 -14.22 -10.83
C LYS A 97 -7.66 -14.57 -10.79
N LEU A 98 -7.05 -14.37 -9.61
CA LEU A 98 -5.71 -14.83 -9.29
C LEU A 98 -5.77 -16.01 -8.30
N PRO A 99 -4.83 -16.97 -8.34
CA PRO A 99 -3.69 -17.05 -9.26
C PRO A 99 -4.08 -17.56 -10.66
N ARG A 100 -3.47 -17.01 -11.71
CA ARG A 100 -3.69 -17.49 -13.09
C ARG A 100 -3.03 -18.86 -13.32
N PRO A 101 -3.63 -19.74 -14.16
CA PRO A 101 -3.01 -21.00 -14.52
C PRO A 101 -1.73 -20.75 -15.35
N PRO A 102 -0.67 -21.57 -15.19
CA PRO A 102 0.60 -21.37 -15.90
C PRO A 102 0.50 -21.46 -17.43
N THR A 103 -0.53 -22.14 -17.95
CA THR A 103 -0.74 -22.37 -19.39
C THR A 103 -1.31 -21.14 -20.10
N GLU A 104 -2.02 -20.26 -19.38
CA GLU A 104 -2.64 -19.08 -19.99
C GLU A 104 -1.59 -18.01 -20.29
N PRO A 105 -1.68 -17.32 -21.44
CA PRO A 105 -0.81 -16.18 -21.72
C PRO A 105 -1.00 -15.08 -20.67
N ARG A 106 0.10 -14.41 -20.32
CA ARG A 106 0.08 -13.32 -19.35
C ARG A 106 -0.63 -12.10 -19.94
N ARG A 107 -1.69 -11.63 -19.30
CA ARG A 107 -2.37 -10.39 -19.69
C ARG A 107 -1.49 -9.18 -19.37
N ARG A 108 -1.27 -8.33 -20.37
CA ARG A 108 -0.50 -7.08 -20.26
C ARG A 108 -1.31 -5.94 -20.85
N ARG A 109 -1.25 -4.78 -20.19
CA ARG A 109 -1.80 -3.53 -20.72
C ARG A 109 -0.75 -2.84 -21.58
N PHE A 110 -1.18 -2.32 -22.73
CA PHE A 110 -0.29 -1.67 -23.71
C PHE A 110 -0.13 -0.16 -23.44
N ASP A 111 -1.06 0.46 -22.70
CA ASP A 111 -1.07 1.86 -22.27
C ASP A 111 -0.92 2.93 -23.38
N LEU A 112 -1.00 2.52 -24.64
CA LEU A 112 -0.91 3.41 -25.79
C LEU A 112 -2.30 3.87 -26.23
N ILE A 113 -2.35 5.14 -26.63
CA ILE A 113 -3.55 5.82 -27.12
C ILE A 113 -3.40 5.99 -28.63
N ASP A 114 -4.45 5.68 -29.39
CA ASP A 114 -4.50 6.07 -30.81
C ASP A 114 -4.74 7.58 -30.92
N ILE A 115 -3.70 8.29 -31.35
CA ILE A 115 -3.69 9.76 -31.46
C ILE A 115 -4.77 10.24 -32.44
N THR A 116 -5.05 9.46 -33.48
CA THR A 116 -6.01 9.82 -34.52
C THR A 116 -7.42 9.82 -33.94
N GLN A 117 -7.79 8.72 -33.29
CA GLN A 117 -9.08 8.58 -32.61
C GLN A 117 -9.24 9.64 -31.51
N TYR A 118 -8.18 9.88 -30.73
CA TYR A 118 -8.18 10.90 -29.68
C TYR A 118 -8.50 12.31 -30.23
N HIS A 119 -7.86 12.71 -31.33
CA HIS A 119 -8.14 14.01 -31.95
C HIS A 119 -9.57 14.12 -32.50
N GLU A 120 -10.12 13.03 -33.05
CA GLU A 120 -11.50 13.01 -33.53
C GLU A 120 -12.52 13.14 -32.38
N GLU A 121 -12.30 12.43 -31.27
CA GLU A 121 -13.14 12.55 -30.06
C GLU A 121 -13.08 13.94 -29.44
N LEU A 122 -11.90 14.57 -29.43
CA LEU A 122 -11.73 15.96 -29.01
C LEU A 122 -12.51 16.94 -29.90
N ARG A 123 -12.54 16.72 -31.22
CA ARG A 123 -13.33 17.55 -32.14
C ARG A 123 -14.82 17.40 -31.86
N LYS A 124 -15.32 16.16 -31.78
CA LYS A 124 -16.74 15.86 -31.47
C LYS A 124 -17.18 16.45 -30.13
N SER A 125 -16.38 16.29 -29.08
CA SER A 125 -16.71 16.84 -27.75
C SER A 125 -16.75 18.37 -27.74
N ARG A 126 -15.86 19.04 -28.49
CA ARG A 126 -15.89 20.50 -28.68
C ARG A 126 -17.15 20.95 -29.42
N GLU A 127 -17.53 20.28 -30.49
CA GLU A 127 -18.77 20.57 -31.23
C GLU A 127 -20.01 20.44 -30.34
N ILE A 128 -20.09 19.36 -29.56
CA ILE A 128 -21.17 19.15 -28.58
C ILE A 128 -21.19 20.29 -27.55
N ALA A 129 -20.03 20.72 -27.04
CA ALA A 129 -19.93 21.79 -26.07
C ALA A 129 -20.36 23.16 -26.64
N ILE A 130 -19.96 23.47 -27.88
CA ILE A 130 -20.38 24.69 -28.58
C ILE A 130 -21.89 24.71 -28.79
N SER A 131 -22.46 23.59 -29.25
CA SER A 131 -23.91 23.44 -29.46
C SER A 131 -24.69 23.65 -28.15
N LYS A 132 -24.26 23.01 -27.04
CA LYS A 132 -24.87 23.21 -25.71
C LYS A 132 -24.79 24.66 -25.22
N LYS A 133 -23.71 25.39 -25.57
CA LYS A 133 -23.55 26.81 -25.21
C LYS A 133 -24.48 27.71 -26.01
N GLN A 134 -24.79 27.38 -27.26
CA GLN A 134 -25.69 28.15 -28.12
C GLN A 134 -27.18 27.95 -27.77
N GLN A 135 -27.54 26.79 -27.22
CA GLN A 135 -28.91 26.50 -26.77
C GLN A 135 -29.27 27.11 -25.40
N LYS A 136 -28.29 27.70 -24.71
CA LYS A 136 -28.45 28.34 -23.40
C LYS A 136 -28.45 29.85 -23.56
#